data_AF-A0A0F7FF20-F1
#
_entry.id   AF-A0A0F7FF20-F1
#
_cell.length_a   1.000
_cell.length_b   1.000
_cell.length_c   1.000
_cell.angle_alpha   90.00
_cell.angle_beta   90.00
_cell.angle_gamma   90.00
#
_symmetry.space_group_name_H-M   'P 1'
#
loop_
_entity.id
_entity.type
_entity.pdbx_description
1 polymer ?
#
loop_
_entity_poly.entity_id
_entity_poly.type
_entity_poly.pdbx_seq_one_letter_code
_entity_poly.pdbx_strand_id
1 'polypeptide(L)'
;MPGGDNSGYAPYQEEPRVIKHSGPGIASFVIAMVALAGYIVSFIVAGTLIAPVLDETGVLKGETSGAFLFLGLAILALAALNVIGVVVGIIGLALRGRRKVFGIIGTIINGLILLLFLLLFTVVLFHAGSLQ
;
A
#
# COMPACT_ATOMS: atom_id res chain seq x y z
N MET A 1 -9.06 -72.66 -9.54
CA MET A 1 -8.68 -71.42 -10.25
C MET A 1 -8.60 -70.31 -9.22
N PRO A 2 -7.48 -69.59 -9.08
CA PRO A 2 -7.33 -68.53 -8.09
C PRO A 2 -8.20 -67.33 -8.49
N GLY A 3 -8.91 -66.76 -7.51
CA GLY A 3 -9.74 -65.58 -7.69
C GLY A 3 -8.87 -64.35 -7.97
N GLY A 4 -9.12 -63.71 -9.11
CA GLY A 4 -8.58 -62.39 -9.42
C GLY A 4 -9.31 -61.33 -8.61
N ASP A 5 -8.67 -60.91 -7.53
CA ASP A 5 -8.96 -59.72 -6.76
C ASP A 5 -8.64 -58.48 -7.59
N ASN A 6 -9.62 -58.08 -8.41
CA ASN A 6 -9.66 -56.79 -9.08
C ASN A 6 -9.88 -55.69 -8.03
N SER A 7 -8.82 -55.35 -7.29
CA SER A 7 -8.80 -54.21 -6.38
C SER A 7 -8.87 -52.92 -7.20
N GLY A 8 -10.09 -52.46 -7.42
CA GLY A 8 -10.40 -51.18 -8.03
C GLY A 8 -9.91 -50.04 -7.16
N TYR A 9 -8.65 -49.67 -7.32
CA TYR A 9 -8.16 -48.35 -6.94
C TYR A 9 -8.72 -47.35 -7.96
N ALA A 10 -9.91 -46.82 -7.68
CA ALA A 10 -10.32 -45.56 -8.29
C ALA A 10 -9.37 -44.47 -7.75
N PRO A 11 -8.57 -43.79 -8.59
CA PRO A 11 -7.77 -42.67 -8.11
C PRO A 11 -8.74 -41.62 -7.59
N TYR A 12 -8.62 -41.26 -6.31
CA TYR A 12 -9.34 -40.11 -5.76
C TYR A 12 -8.98 -38.90 -6.61
N GLN A 13 -9.92 -38.47 -7.46
CA GLN A 13 -9.81 -37.19 -8.14
C GLN A 13 -9.91 -36.13 -7.03
N GLU A 14 -8.77 -35.58 -6.61
CA GLU A 14 -8.75 -34.38 -5.79
C GLU A 14 -9.44 -33.28 -6.59
N GLU A 15 -10.73 -33.08 -6.35
CA GLU A 15 -11.44 -31.93 -6.90
C GLU A 15 -10.64 -30.67 -6.53
N PRO A 16 -10.29 -29.81 -7.50
CA PRO A 16 -9.52 -28.61 -7.22
C PRO A 16 -10.29 -27.79 -6.19
N ARG A 17 -9.80 -27.75 -4.93
CA ARG A 17 -10.45 -26.94 -3.90
C ARG A 17 -10.34 -25.48 -4.34
N VAL A 18 -11.41 -24.91 -4.87
CA VAL A 18 -11.48 -23.51 -5.27
C VAL A 18 -11.52 -22.66 -4.00
N ILE A 19 -10.35 -22.41 -3.41
CA ILE A 19 -10.21 -21.55 -2.25
C ILE A 19 -10.55 -20.13 -2.69
N LYS A 20 -11.66 -19.59 -2.19
CA LYS A 20 -12.13 -18.22 -2.48
C LYS A 20 -11.17 -17.17 -1.90
N HIS A 21 -11.12 -16.00 -2.52
CA HIS A 21 -10.31 -14.87 -2.04
C HIS A 21 -10.93 -14.21 -0.79
N SER A 22 -10.07 -13.61 0.05
CA SER A 22 -10.51 -12.81 1.20
C SER A 22 -10.97 -11.43 0.76
N GLY A 23 -12.23 -11.06 1.02
CA GLY A 23 -12.75 -9.70 0.77
C GLY A 23 -11.89 -8.59 1.39
N PRO A 24 -11.47 -8.69 2.67
CA PRO A 24 -10.56 -7.72 3.27
C PRO A 24 -9.17 -7.69 2.59
N GLY A 25 -8.68 -8.83 2.11
CA GLY A 25 -7.42 -8.89 1.37
C GLY A 25 -7.48 -8.11 0.06
N ILE A 26 -8.61 -8.21 -0.67
CA ILE A 26 -8.83 -7.43 -1.90
C ILE A 26 -8.96 -5.94 -1.57
N ALA A 27 -9.70 -5.59 -0.52
CA ALA A 27 -9.87 -4.20 -0.11
C ALA A 27 -8.51 -3.53 0.21
N SER A 28 -7.63 -4.20 0.95
CA SER A 28 -6.27 -3.71 1.23
C SER A 28 -5.45 -3.50 -0.03
N PHE A 29 -5.55 -4.42 -1.00
CA PHE A 29 -4.86 -4.31 -2.28
C PHE A 29 -5.37 -3.12 -3.12
N VAL A 30 -6.69 -2.92 -3.19
CA VAL A 30 -7.28 -1.79 -3.89
C VAL A 30 -6.89 -0.47 -3.22
N ILE A 31 -6.91 -0.42 -1.88
CA ILE A 31 -6.43 0.74 -1.12
C ILE A 31 -4.98 1.07 -1.46
N ALA A 32 -4.09 0.06 -1.50
CA ALA A 32 -2.69 0.26 -1.90
C ALA A 32 -2.58 0.84 -3.32
N MET A 33 -3.37 0.34 -4.28
CA MET A 33 -3.34 0.83 -5.66
C MET A 33 -3.82 2.28 -5.77
N VAL A 34 -4.93 2.61 -5.11
CA VAL A 34 -5.48 3.98 -5.10
C VAL A 34 -4.50 4.93 -4.41
N ALA A 35 -3.93 4.53 -3.28
CA ALA A 35 -2.97 5.35 -2.56
C ALA A 35 -1.70 5.57 -3.37
N LEU A 36 -1.17 4.53 -4.01
CA LEU A 36 0.01 4.62 -4.87
C LEU A 36 -0.22 5.58 -6.05
N ALA A 37 -1.37 5.45 -6.73
CA ALA A 37 -1.75 6.38 -7.80
C ALA A 37 -1.86 7.82 -7.28
N GLY A 38 -2.48 8.01 -6.11
CA GLY A 38 -2.58 9.31 -5.45
C GLY A 38 -1.22 9.94 -5.12
N TYR A 39 -0.24 9.14 -4.69
CA TYR A 39 1.12 9.63 -4.49
C TYR A 39 1.79 10.01 -5.79
N ILE A 40 1.68 9.20 -6.84
CA ILE A 40 2.26 9.53 -8.15
C ILE A 40 1.72 10.88 -8.64
N VAL A 41 0.41 11.08 -8.57
CA VAL A 41 -0.23 12.36 -8.94
C VAL A 41 0.28 13.50 -8.04
N SER A 42 0.32 13.29 -6.73
CA SER A 42 0.85 14.29 -5.78
C SER A 42 2.30 14.67 -6.09
N PHE A 43 3.15 13.71 -6.46
CA PHE A 43 4.54 13.96 -6.82
C PHE A 43 4.67 14.75 -8.13
N ILE A 44 3.85 14.45 -9.13
CA ILE A 44 3.82 15.22 -10.39
C ILE A 44 3.41 16.68 -10.08
N VAL A 45 2.33 16.87 -9.31
CA VAL A 45 1.87 18.21 -8.91
C VAL A 45 2.95 18.93 -8.11
N ALA A 46 3.58 18.28 -7.14
CA ALA A 46 4.69 18.84 -6.37
C ALA A 46 5.83 19.34 -7.27
N GLY A 47 6.25 18.53 -8.25
CA GLY A 47 7.28 18.91 -9.21
C GLY A 47 6.92 20.15 -10.01
N THR A 48 5.66 20.25 -10.47
CA THR A 48 5.17 21.44 -11.20
C THR A 48 5.05 22.69 -10.33
N LEU A 49 4.76 22.53 -9.02
CA LEU A 49 4.66 23.64 -8.09
C LEU A 49 6.03 24.16 -7.63
N ILE A 50 7.05 23.30 -7.61
CA ILE A 50 8.41 23.67 -7.18
C ILE A 50 9.17 24.36 -8.33
N ALA A 51 9.02 23.88 -9.57
CA ALA A 51 9.76 24.39 -10.73
C ALA A 51 9.70 25.92 -10.95
N PRO A 52 8.54 26.60 -10.79
CA PRO A 52 8.45 28.06 -10.99
C PRO A 52 8.74 28.89 -9.73
N VAL A 53 8.98 28.26 -8.57
CA VAL A 53 9.09 28.94 -7.26
C VAL A 53 10.54 28.97 -6.73
N LEU A 54 11.45 28.23 -7.35
CA LEU A 54 12.89 28.36 -7.14
C LEU A 54 13.38 29.67 -7.78
N ASP A 55 13.22 30.78 -7.06
CA ASP A 55 14.01 32.00 -7.30
C ASP A 55 15.41 31.84 -6.68
N GLU A 56 16.41 32.61 -7.10
CA GLU A 56 17.82 32.48 -6.66
C GLU A 56 18.03 32.56 -5.13
N THR A 57 17.00 32.98 -4.38
CA THR A 57 17.00 33.13 -2.92
C THR A 57 16.26 32.01 -2.16
N GLY A 58 15.62 31.06 -2.85
CA GLY A 58 14.93 29.93 -2.23
C GLY A 58 13.65 30.26 -1.46
N VAL A 59 13.10 31.47 -1.62
CA VAL A 59 11.89 31.91 -0.90
C VAL A 59 10.63 31.66 -1.74
N LEU A 60 9.66 30.94 -1.16
CA LEU A 60 8.37 30.67 -1.82
C LEU A 60 7.57 31.97 -2.03
N LYS A 61 7.22 32.29 -3.28
CA LYS A 61 6.28 33.39 -3.58
C LYS A 61 4.93 33.08 -2.90
N GLY A 62 4.48 34.01 -2.05
CA GLY A 62 3.32 33.85 -1.16
C GLY A 62 2.01 33.45 -1.84
N GLU A 63 1.87 33.67 -3.15
CA GLU A 63 0.71 33.29 -3.96
C GLU A 63 0.54 31.75 -4.10
N THR A 64 1.61 30.98 -3.89
CA THR A 64 1.59 29.51 -4.04
C THR A 64 1.27 28.77 -2.74
N SER A 65 1.16 29.49 -1.62
CA SER A 65 1.02 28.92 -0.27
C SER A 65 -0.20 28.01 -0.10
N GLY A 66 -1.34 28.36 -0.70
CA GLY A 66 -2.55 27.52 -0.66
C GLY A 66 -2.38 26.17 -1.35
N ALA A 67 -1.71 26.13 -2.50
CA ALA A 67 -1.48 24.90 -3.25
C ALA A 67 -0.57 23.92 -2.48
N PHE A 68 0.48 24.44 -1.82
CA PHE A 68 1.35 23.64 -0.97
C PHE A 68 0.63 23.08 0.26
N LEU A 69 -0.28 23.84 0.88
CA LEU A 69 -1.11 23.35 1.99
C LEU A 69 -2.03 22.21 1.54
N PHE A 70 -2.72 22.39 0.42
CA PHE A 70 -3.58 21.33 -0.15
C PHE A 70 -2.79 20.08 -0.52
N LEU A 71 -1.62 20.25 -1.13
CA LEU A 71 -0.75 19.14 -1.48
C LEU A 71 -0.27 18.38 -0.23
N GLY A 72 0.17 19.10 0.81
CA GLY A 72 0.56 18.49 2.08
C GLY A 72 -0.59 17.72 2.73
N LEU A 73 -1.80 18.31 2.75
CA LEU A 73 -2.98 17.66 3.31
C LEU A 73 -3.41 16.43 2.51
N ALA A 74 -3.30 16.47 1.18
CA ALA A 74 -3.57 15.33 0.31
C ALA A 74 -2.60 14.17 0.59
N ILE A 75 -1.31 14.47 0.73
CA ILE A 75 -0.28 13.47 1.07
C ILE A 75 -0.54 12.86 2.45
N LEU A 76 -0.94 13.66 3.44
CA LEU A 76 -1.32 13.17 4.77
C LEU A 76 -2.58 12.30 4.74
N ALA A 77 -3.59 12.68 3.95
CA ALA A 77 -4.80 11.88 3.77
C ALA A 77 -4.48 10.52 3.12
N LEU A 78 -3.58 10.49 2.12
CA LEU A 78 -3.09 9.25 1.52
C LEU A 78 -2.31 8.41 2.53
N ALA A 79 -1.52 9.01 3.42
CA ALA A 79 -0.81 8.29 4.48
C ALA A 79 -1.79 7.64 5.46
N ALA A 80 -2.82 8.38 5.90
CA ALA A 80 -3.90 7.82 6.71
C ALA A 80 -4.62 6.66 6.00
N LEU A 81 -4.84 6.78 4.69
CA LEU A 81 -5.43 5.73 3.89
C LEU A 81 -4.55 4.46 3.85
N ASN A 82 -3.22 4.58 3.81
CA ASN A 82 -2.32 3.43 3.94
C ASN A 82 -2.41 2.74 5.30
N VAL A 83 -2.61 3.49 6.39
CA VAL A 83 -2.84 2.89 7.72
C VAL A 83 -4.08 2.01 7.70
N ILE A 84 -5.18 2.50 7.13
CA ILE A 84 -6.41 1.71 6.93
C ILE A 84 -6.11 0.47 6.06
N GLY A 85 -5.35 0.65 4.98
CA GLY A 85 -4.92 -0.42 4.09
C GLY A 85 -4.14 -1.53 4.79
N VAL A 86 -3.21 -1.18 5.69
CA VAL A 86 -2.47 -2.15 6.52
C VAL A 86 -3.41 -2.90 7.47
N VAL A 87 -4.28 -2.20 8.20
CA VAL A 87 -5.22 -2.84 9.14
C VAL A 87 -6.14 -3.83 8.42
N VAL A 88 -6.75 -3.39 7.32
CA VAL A 88 -7.63 -4.24 6.49
C VAL A 88 -6.87 -5.41 5.87
N GLY A 89 -5.60 -5.19 5.51
CA GLY A 89 -4.70 -6.21 4.99
C GLY A 89 -4.38 -7.29 6.01
N ILE A 90 -4.00 -6.90 7.22
CA ILE A 90 -3.76 -7.80 8.36
C ILE A 90 -5.02 -8.62 8.67
N ILE A 91 -6.20 -7.98 8.69
CA ILE A 91 -7.48 -8.71 8.84
C ILE A 91 -7.62 -9.75 7.71
N GLY A 92 -7.36 -9.37 6.47
CA GLY A 92 -7.39 -10.27 5.31
C GLY A 92 -6.41 -11.46 5.39
N LEU A 93 -5.27 -11.27 6.05
CA LEU A 93 -4.28 -12.29 6.35
C LEU A 93 -4.70 -13.22 7.49
N ALA A 94 -5.41 -12.70 8.49
CA ALA A 94 -5.88 -13.45 9.65
C ALA A 94 -7.04 -14.40 9.33
N LEU A 95 -7.84 -14.13 8.28
CA LEU A 95 -8.92 -15.01 7.84
C LEU A 95 -8.39 -16.40 7.40
N ARG A 96 -8.95 -17.47 7.98
CA ARG A 96 -8.64 -18.87 7.62
C ARG A 96 -9.48 -19.36 6.44
N GLY A 97 -8.93 -20.29 5.65
CA GLY A 97 -9.67 -20.95 4.55
C GLY A 97 -9.89 -20.08 3.30
N ARG A 98 -9.08 -19.04 3.09
CA ARG A 98 -9.17 -18.12 1.94
C ARG A 98 -7.79 -17.87 1.32
N ARG A 99 -7.74 -17.52 0.04
CA ARG A 99 -6.50 -17.15 -0.66
C ARG A 99 -6.01 -15.79 -0.15
N LYS A 100 -4.79 -15.76 0.38
CA LYS A 100 -4.21 -14.60 1.07
C LYS A 100 -3.36 -13.68 0.20
N VAL A 101 -3.14 -14.04 -1.08
CA VAL A 101 -2.23 -13.32 -1.99
C VAL A 101 -2.51 -11.80 -2.03
N PHE A 102 -3.77 -11.40 -2.20
CA PHE A 102 -4.14 -9.98 -2.22
C PHE A 102 -3.90 -9.28 -0.87
N GLY A 103 -4.19 -9.96 0.25
CA GLY A 103 -3.91 -9.43 1.57
C GLY A 103 -2.41 -9.26 1.82
N ILE A 104 -1.58 -10.20 1.35
CA ILE A 104 -0.11 -10.12 1.48
C ILE A 104 0.40 -8.92 0.68
N ILE A 105 0.07 -8.85 -0.61
CA ILE A 105 0.55 -7.79 -1.50
C ILE A 105 0.08 -6.42 -1.02
N GLY A 106 -1.21 -6.28 -0.68
CA GLY A 106 -1.77 -5.04 -0.15
C GLY A 106 -1.09 -4.61 1.15
N THR A 107 -0.87 -5.53 2.09
CA THR A 107 -0.20 -5.20 3.36
C THR A 107 1.25 -4.80 3.14
N ILE A 108 1.98 -5.50 2.27
CA ILE A 108 3.39 -5.16 1.96
C ILE A 108 3.48 -3.77 1.35
N ILE A 109 2.65 -3.45 0.35
CA ILE A 109 2.72 -2.14 -0.32
C ILE A 109 2.36 -1.02 0.67
N ASN A 110 1.23 -1.14 1.36
CA ASN A 110 0.82 -0.10 2.33
C ASN A 110 1.84 0.03 3.47
N GLY A 111 2.35 -1.10 3.98
CA GLY A 111 3.33 -1.11 5.07
C GLY A 111 4.68 -0.52 4.65
N LEU A 112 5.16 -0.84 3.43
CA LEU A 112 6.39 -0.28 2.89
C LEU A 112 6.28 1.23 2.70
N ILE A 113 5.15 1.71 2.18
CA ILE A 113 4.89 3.15 2.04
C ILE A 113 4.97 3.83 3.41
N LEU A 114 4.28 3.30 4.43
CA LEU A 114 4.32 3.89 5.78
C LEU A 114 5.73 3.85 6.37
N LEU A 115 6.49 2.80 6.13
CA LEU A 115 7.88 2.69 6.59
C LEU A 115 8.77 3.74 5.91
N LEU A 116 8.59 3.99 4.61
CA LEU A 116 9.29 5.06 3.89
C LEU A 116 8.93 6.45 4.44
N PHE A 117 7.64 6.70 4.74
CA PHE A 117 7.22 7.95 5.38
C PHE A 117 7.85 8.12 6.77
N LEU A 118 7.89 7.05 7.57
CA LEU A 118 8.53 7.07 8.87
C LEU A 118 10.03 7.37 8.76
N LEU A 119 10.72 6.74 7.81
CA LEU A 119 12.14 6.99 7.53
C LEU A 119 12.39 8.43 7.08
N LEU A 120 11.58 8.96 6.17
CA LEU A 120 11.70 10.34 5.73
C LEU A 120 11.50 11.31 6.90
N PHE A 121 10.50 11.05 7.75
CA PHE A 121 10.22 11.87 8.92
C PHE A 121 11.39 11.86 9.92
N THR A 122 11.99 10.69 10.20
CA THR A 122 13.15 10.61 11.10
C THR A 122 14.37 11.31 10.53
N VAL A 123 14.63 11.21 9.22
CA VAL A 123 15.72 11.93 8.55
C VAL A 123 15.53 13.44 8.65
N VAL A 124 14.32 13.94 8.38
CA VAL A 124 14.00 15.37 8.49
C VAL A 124 14.15 15.85 9.92
N LEU A 125 13.63 15.11 10.90
CA LEU A 125 13.76 15.47 12.32
C LEU A 125 15.22 15.47 12.79
N PHE A 126 16.01 14.47 12.40
CA PHE A 126 17.43 14.40 12.74
C PHE A 126 18.20 15.59 12.15
N HIS A 127 17.94 15.92 10.88
CA HIS A 127 18.56 17.06 10.24
C HIS A 127 18.16 18.39 10.90
N ALA A 128 16.86 18.58 11.18
CA ALA A 128 16.36 19.77 11.86
C ALA A 128 16.94 19.93 13.28
N GLY A 129 17.07 18.83 14.03
CA GLY A 129 17.67 18.83 15.36
C GLY A 129 19.18 19.09 15.35
N SER A 130 19.88 18.76 14.26
CA SER A 130 21.31 19.04 14.10
C SER A 130 21.65 20.50 13.78
N LEU A 131 20.64 21.31 13.46
CA LEU A 131 20.77 22.74 13.15
C LEU A 131 20.52 23.65 14.37
N GLN A 132 20.23 23.08 15.55
CA GLN A 132 20.15 23.78 16.84
C GLN A 132 21.42 23.56 17.66
#